data_AF-A0A9D6I1Q6-F1
#
_entry.id   AF-A0A9D6I1Q6-F1
#
_cell.length_a   1.000
_cell.length_b   1.000
_cell.length_c   1.000
_cell.angle_alpha   90.00
_cell.angle_beta   90.00
_cell.angle_gamma   90.00
#
_symmetry.space_group_name_H-M   'P 1'
#
loop_
_entity.id
_entity.type
_entity.pdbx_description
1 polymer ?
#
loop_
_entity_poly.entity_id
_entity_poly.type
_entity_poly.pdbx_seq_one_letter_code
_entity_poly.pdbx_strand_id
1 'polypeptide(L)'
;MAATQSRERSVVRDRLWEFFRDQKTRAGRLARRLLHREAPGDAALAEHLIRECRLKTRMDGSLDGALVPTAWGAWELLQLEAPMDNAGVVRMVGFILRQQDQPGRVFGEGCRPYLHERQWCSHYVGGFFSAGPTEQPIAPARFPTGAVVNEEQHARFAASCFALRTVIRAGEDRRDGVRRHVASLLDIPGIWSEWAGTWSPNLVFFALGAVALAPLDLRERAAQASAQVLARQQADGSWPGADLFHALDMLLLVPTAEAREAVRRAAPLGCRLIQDGETLTEDGGAERGLVVLQALALTGAAS
;
A
#
# COMPACT_ATOMS: atom_id res chain seq x y z
N MET A 1 -15.38 19.55 -22.70
CA MET A 1 -14.97 18.50 -21.74
C MET A 1 -13.62 18.79 -21.09
N ALA A 2 -12.53 19.05 -21.83
CA ALA A 2 -11.21 19.30 -21.24
C ALA A 2 -11.14 20.52 -20.30
N ALA A 3 -11.76 21.66 -20.67
CA ALA A 3 -11.79 22.86 -19.81
C ALA A 3 -12.56 22.64 -18.49
N THR A 4 -13.66 21.88 -18.54
CA THR A 4 -14.46 21.50 -17.37
C THR A 4 -13.65 20.60 -16.43
N GLN A 5 -12.97 19.59 -16.97
CA GLN A 5 -12.10 18.70 -16.19
C GLN A 5 -10.89 19.45 -15.58
N SER A 6 -10.33 20.42 -16.30
CA SER A 6 -9.25 21.28 -15.76
C SER A 6 -9.72 22.11 -14.57
N ARG A 7 -10.91 22.71 -14.68
CA ARG A 7 -11.51 23.48 -13.58
C ARG A 7 -11.84 22.61 -12.36
N GLU A 8 -12.42 21.44 -12.57
CA GLU A 8 -12.72 20.48 -11.49
C GLU A 8 -11.45 20.08 -10.73
N ARG A 9 -10.37 19.77 -11.46
CA ARG A 9 -9.07 19.44 -10.86
C ARG A 9 -8.50 20.60 -10.05
N SER A 10 -8.62 21.84 -10.54
CA SER A 10 -8.19 23.03 -9.78
C SER A 10 -8.95 23.15 -8.46
N VAL A 11 -10.27 23.02 -8.48
CA VAL A 11 -11.10 23.10 -7.27
C VAL A 11 -10.73 22.02 -6.25
N VAL A 12 -10.48 20.79 -6.70
CA VAL A 12 -10.04 19.71 -5.81
C VAL A 12 -8.65 19.98 -5.23
N ARG A 13 -7.71 20.50 -6.03
CA ARG A 13 -6.38 20.89 -5.53
C ARG A 13 -6.46 21.98 -4.47
N ASP A 14 -7.30 22.99 -4.67
CA ASP A 14 -7.51 24.06 -3.69
C ASP A 14 -8.13 23.52 -2.40
N ARG A 15 -9.11 22.61 -2.49
CA ARG A 15 -9.70 21.95 -1.32
C ARG A 15 -8.68 21.11 -0.55
N LEU A 16 -7.88 20.32 -1.26
CA LEU A 16 -6.82 19.51 -0.64
C LEU A 16 -5.73 20.39 -0.03
N TRP A 17 -5.40 21.51 -0.66
CA TRP A 17 -4.52 22.52 -0.06
C TRP A 17 -5.08 23.04 1.27
N GLU A 18 -6.35 23.49 1.29
CA GLU A 18 -7.00 23.98 2.52
C GLU A 18 -7.02 22.91 3.62
N PHE A 19 -7.23 21.65 3.26
CA PHE A 19 -7.21 20.54 4.21
C PHE A 19 -5.81 20.27 4.79
N PHE A 20 -4.75 20.30 3.97
CA PHE A 20 -3.39 19.92 4.39
C PHE A 20 -2.52 21.07 4.89
N ARG A 21 -2.83 22.34 4.56
CA ARG A 21 -1.92 23.48 4.79
C ARG A 21 -1.44 23.58 6.24
N ASP A 22 -2.32 23.33 7.20
CA ASP A 22 -2.05 23.47 8.64
C ASP A 22 -1.76 22.13 9.34
N GLN A 23 -1.83 21.01 8.61
CA GLN A 23 -1.60 19.69 9.20
C GLN A 23 -0.11 19.46 9.50
N LYS A 24 0.18 19.21 10.77
CA LYS A 24 1.50 18.80 11.28
C LYS A 24 1.64 17.27 11.26
N THR A 25 1.29 16.67 10.13
CA THR A 25 1.32 15.23 9.91
C THR A 25 2.23 14.91 8.74
N ARG A 26 2.59 13.63 8.59
CA ARG A 26 3.32 13.13 7.42
C ARG A 26 2.56 13.44 6.12
N ALA A 27 1.26 13.14 6.08
CA ALA A 27 0.43 13.40 4.90
C ALA A 27 0.40 14.91 4.56
N GLY A 28 0.26 15.79 5.56
CA GLY A 28 0.32 17.24 5.39
C GLY A 28 1.61 17.72 4.74
N ARG A 29 2.77 17.27 5.25
CA ARG A 29 4.08 17.59 4.64
C ARG A 29 4.17 17.11 3.19
N LEU A 30 3.83 15.84 2.93
CA LEU A 30 3.92 15.27 1.59
C LEU A 30 3.00 15.99 0.60
N ALA A 31 1.79 16.35 1.03
CA ALA A 31 0.85 17.10 0.21
C ALA A 31 1.36 18.51 -0.12
N ARG A 32 1.90 19.25 0.86
CA ARG A 32 2.50 20.57 0.64
C ARG A 32 3.64 20.51 -0.38
N ARG A 33 4.51 19.50 -0.29
CA ARG A 33 5.58 19.26 -1.26
C ARG A 33 5.04 18.98 -2.67
N LEU A 34 4.03 18.10 -2.81
CA LEU A 34 3.39 17.80 -4.10
C LEU A 34 2.70 19.03 -4.73
N LEU A 35 2.28 19.99 -3.92
CA LEU A 35 1.68 21.25 -4.34
C LEU A 35 2.71 22.36 -4.58
N HIS A 36 4.00 22.10 -4.35
CA HIS A 36 5.07 23.11 -4.39
C HIS A 36 4.80 24.30 -3.45
N ARG A 37 4.24 24.02 -2.26
CA ARG A 37 3.87 25.00 -1.22
C ARG A 37 4.37 24.56 0.15
N GLU A 38 5.66 24.24 0.24
CA GLU A 38 6.30 23.82 1.50
C GLU A 38 6.25 24.94 2.54
N ALA A 39 6.02 24.57 3.80
CA ALA A 39 6.03 25.51 4.93
C ALA A 39 7.44 25.65 5.51
N PRO A 40 7.83 26.81 6.07
CA PRO A 40 9.17 27.02 6.65
C PRO A 40 9.57 26.01 7.75
N GLY A 41 8.61 25.32 8.36
CA GLY A 41 8.84 24.30 9.38
C GLY A 41 8.82 22.85 8.90
N ASP A 42 8.67 22.58 7.60
CA ASP A 42 8.45 21.20 7.10
C ASP A 42 9.65 20.28 7.30
N ALA A 43 10.88 20.81 7.24
CA ALA A 43 12.09 20.06 7.55
C ALA A 43 12.12 19.65 9.04
N ALA A 44 11.90 20.61 9.95
CA ALA A 44 11.85 20.37 11.39
C ALA A 44 10.69 19.42 11.77
N LEU A 45 9.55 19.52 11.09
CA LEU A 45 8.42 18.61 11.25
C LEU A 45 8.80 17.18 10.85
N ALA A 46 9.50 16.98 9.73
CA ALA A 46 9.95 15.64 9.32
C ALA A 46 10.88 15.01 10.36
N GLU A 47 11.87 15.75 10.85
CA GLU A 47 12.77 15.29 11.91
C GLU A 47 12.03 14.96 13.20
N HIS A 48 11.05 15.77 13.57
CA HIS A 48 10.20 15.54 14.73
C HIS A 48 9.40 14.24 14.59
N LEU A 49 8.70 14.05 13.45
CA LEU A 49 7.91 12.84 13.18
C LEU A 49 8.77 11.58 13.16
N ILE A 50 9.97 11.64 12.56
CA ILE A 50 10.94 10.53 12.57
C ILE A 50 11.35 10.19 14.02
N ARG A 51 11.61 11.20 14.85
CA ARG A 51 11.96 11.02 16.26
C ARG A 51 10.80 10.44 17.07
N GLU A 52 9.58 10.94 16.89
CA GLU A 52 8.39 10.43 17.57
C GLU A 52 8.12 8.96 17.23
N CYS A 53 8.21 8.60 15.95
CA CYS A 53 8.03 7.21 15.51
C CYS A 53 9.06 6.28 16.18
N ARG A 54 10.32 6.71 16.25
CA ARG A 54 11.38 6.00 17.00
C ARG A 54 11.06 5.86 18.49
N LEU A 55 10.49 6.88 19.14
CA LEU A 55 10.15 6.84 20.56
C LEU A 55 8.99 5.88 20.87
N LYS A 56 8.05 5.70 19.93
CA LYS A 56 6.94 4.74 20.04
C LYS A 56 7.38 3.29 19.79
N THR A 57 8.57 3.08 19.22
CA THR A 57 9.08 1.75 18.88
C THR A 57 9.56 1.01 20.13
N ARG A 58 9.06 -0.21 20.35
CA ARG A 58 9.49 -1.10 21.44
C ARG A 58 10.93 -1.58 21.25
N MET A 59 11.52 -2.20 22.29
CA MET A 59 12.88 -2.74 22.21
C MET A 59 13.06 -3.81 21.13
N ASP A 60 12.01 -4.59 20.86
CA ASP A 60 11.98 -5.57 19.78
C ASP A 60 11.83 -4.93 18.39
N GLY A 61 11.68 -3.61 18.28
CA GLY A 61 11.50 -2.92 17.00
C GLY A 61 10.04 -2.83 16.54
N SER A 62 9.08 -3.38 17.26
CA SER A 62 7.66 -3.32 16.91
C SER A 62 6.99 -2.03 17.34
N LEU A 63 5.92 -1.66 16.63
CA LEU A 63 4.83 -0.85 17.15
C LEU A 63 3.75 -1.80 17.67
N ASP A 64 3.57 -1.78 18.98
CA ASP A 64 2.61 -2.60 19.72
C ASP A 64 2.72 -4.12 19.57
N GLY A 65 3.86 -4.65 19.12
CA GLY A 65 4.03 -6.08 18.84
C GLY A 65 3.31 -6.54 17.57
N ALA A 66 2.72 -5.62 16.80
CA ALA A 66 1.85 -5.94 15.68
C ALA A 66 2.50 -5.67 14.33
N LEU A 67 2.26 -6.55 13.35
CA LEU A 67 2.86 -6.46 12.02
C LEU A 67 2.42 -5.21 11.24
N VAL A 68 1.10 -4.97 11.13
CA VAL A 68 0.56 -3.88 10.30
C VAL A 68 0.98 -2.50 10.80
N PRO A 69 0.84 -2.15 12.11
CA PRO A 69 1.33 -0.87 12.61
C PRO A 69 2.83 -0.70 12.40
N THR A 70 3.63 -1.75 12.61
CA THR A 70 5.09 -1.68 12.43
C THR A 70 5.46 -1.47 10.96
N ALA A 71 4.83 -2.19 10.04
CA ALA A 71 5.02 -2.02 8.59
C ALA A 71 4.58 -0.63 8.12
N TRP A 72 3.55 -0.06 8.73
CA TRP A 72 3.14 1.30 8.44
C TRP A 72 4.15 2.31 8.95
N GLY A 73 4.56 2.22 10.22
CA GLY A 73 5.57 3.11 10.79
C GLY A 73 6.88 3.13 9.99
N ALA A 74 7.37 1.97 9.55
CA ALA A 74 8.53 1.88 8.66
C ALA A 74 8.28 2.54 7.30
N TRP A 75 7.10 2.33 6.71
CA TRP A 75 6.71 2.98 5.46
C TRP A 75 6.65 4.51 5.60
N GLU A 76 6.11 5.03 6.70
CA GLU A 76 6.08 6.46 7.00
C GLU A 76 7.48 7.06 7.09
N LEU A 77 8.40 6.39 7.80
CA LEU A 77 9.80 6.82 7.89
C LEU A 77 10.46 6.92 6.51
N LEU A 78 10.24 5.92 5.65
CA LEU A 78 10.79 5.90 4.29
C LEU A 78 10.21 7.01 3.41
N GLN A 79 8.92 7.35 3.56
CA GLN A 79 8.31 8.47 2.87
C GLN A 79 8.75 9.83 3.42
N LEU A 80 9.12 9.90 4.70
CA LEU A 80 9.78 11.07 5.29
C LEU A 80 11.24 11.21 4.89
N GLU A 81 11.75 10.33 4.02
CA GLU A 81 13.15 10.30 3.56
C GLU A 81 14.14 10.06 4.71
N ALA A 82 13.72 9.35 5.76
CA ALA A 82 14.65 8.84 6.74
C ALA A 82 15.69 7.95 6.03
N PRO A 83 16.99 8.12 6.32
CA PRO A 83 18.03 7.25 5.79
C PRO A 83 17.74 5.77 6.10
N MET A 84 18.10 4.84 5.19
CA MET A 84 17.84 3.41 5.39
C MET A 84 18.61 2.83 6.58
N ASP A 85 19.75 3.43 6.95
CA ASP A 85 20.55 3.11 8.14
C ASP A 85 20.04 3.80 9.42
N ASN A 86 18.96 4.57 9.35
CA ASN A 86 18.32 5.15 10.52
C ASN A 86 17.87 4.04 11.48
N ALA A 87 18.25 4.16 12.75
CA ALA A 87 17.96 3.15 13.76
C ALA A 87 16.46 2.83 13.97
N GLY A 88 15.55 3.74 13.61
CA GLY A 88 14.10 3.47 13.59
C GLY A 88 13.73 2.53 12.45
N VAL A 89 14.16 2.87 11.23
CA VAL A 89 13.93 2.05 10.01
C VAL A 89 14.51 0.65 10.20
N VAL A 90 15.79 0.55 10.56
CA VAL A 90 16.49 -0.74 10.74
C VAL A 90 15.78 -1.63 11.76
N ARG A 91 15.32 -1.07 12.89
CA ARG A 91 14.65 -1.86 13.93
C ARG A 91 13.26 -2.34 13.51
N MET A 92 12.45 -1.47 12.91
CA MET A 92 11.11 -1.85 12.44
C MET A 92 11.17 -2.85 11.30
N VAL A 93 12.04 -2.62 10.30
CA VAL A 93 12.26 -3.56 9.20
C VAL A 93 12.82 -4.88 9.74
N GLY A 94 13.75 -4.83 10.70
CA GLY A 94 14.26 -6.02 11.39
C GLY A 94 13.17 -6.81 12.11
N PHE A 95 12.21 -6.14 12.76
CA PHE A 95 11.04 -6.80 13.35
C PHE A 95 10.19 -7.49 12.28
N ILE A 96 9.85 -6.80 11.19
CA ILE A 96 9.03 -7.33 10.10
C ILE A 96 9.70 -8.57 9.49
N LEU A 97 11.00 -8.50 9.21
CA LEU A 97 11.77 -9.60 8.65
C LEU A 97 11.80 -10.83 9.57
N ARG A 98 11.81 -10.65 10.89
CA ARG A 98 11.72 -11.79 11.84
C ARG A 98 10.36 -12.48 11.83
N GLN A 99 9.32 -11.85 11.29
CA GLN A 99 8.01 -12.49 11.11
C GLN A 99 7.96 -13.40 9.88
N GLN A 100 8.98 -13.37 9.02
CA GLN A 100 9.02 -14.20 7.83
C GLN A 100 9.07 -15.69 8.19
N ASP A 101 8.22 -16.48 7.53
CA ASP A 101 8.09 -17.94 7.72
C ASP A 101 7.80 -18.38 9.17
N GLN A 102 7.40 -17.46 10.06
CA GLN A 102 6.93 -17.77 11.41
C GLN A 102 5.53 -18.40 11.39
N PRO A 103 5.13 -19.16 12.43
CA PRO A 103 3.78 -19.69 12.56
C PRO A 103 2.71 -18.59 12.56
N GLY A 104 1.48 -18.91 12.14
CA GLY A 104 0.38 -17.94 12.05
C GLY A 104 0.25 -17.28 10.68
N ARG A 105 0.98 -17.78 9.67
CA ARG A 105 0.82 -17.36 8.29
C ARG A 105 -0.29 -18.19 7.65
N VAL A 106 -1.16 -17.56 6.88
CA VAL A 106 -2.26 -18.28 6.20
C VAL A 106 -1.74 -19.08 5.01
N PHE A 107 -0.73 -18.53 4.34
CA PHE A 107 -0.15 -19.07 3.12
C PHE A 107 1.25 -19.60 3.43
N GLY A 108 1.54 -20.79 2.94
CA GLY A 108 2.85 -21.41 3.06
C GLY A 108 3.12 -22.07 4.42
N GLU A 109 2.06 -22.30 5.22
CA GLU A 109 2.15 -23.01 6.50
C GLU A 109 1.76 -24.48 6.37
N GLY A 110 2.76 -25.37 6.51
CA GLY A 110 2.58 -26.82 6.47
C GLY A 110 1.85 -27.31 5.21
N CYS A 111 1.39 -28.56 5.25
CA CYS A 111 0.55 -29.14 4.20
C CYS A 111 -0.65 -29.83 4.83
N ARG A 112 -1.85 -29.23 4.65
CA ARG A 112 -3.15 -29.79 5.04
C ARG A 112 -3.98 -30.00 3.77
N PRO A 113 -4.88 -31.00 3.69
CA PRO A 113 -5.64 -31.30 2.47
C PRO A 113 -6.30 -30.07 1.83
N TYR A 114 -7.05 -29.29 2.60
CA TYR A 114 -7.73 -28.08 2.08
C TYR A 114 -6.76 -26.98 1.58
N LEU A 115 -5.56 -26.86 2.16
CA LEU A 115 -4.52 -25.94 1.68
C LEU A 115 -3.84 -26.49 0.42
N HIS A 116 -3.69 -27.81 0.33
CA HIS A 116 -3.06 -28.47 -0.80
C HIS A 116 -3.94 -28.39 -2.05
N GLU A 117 -5.23 -28.68 -1.90
CA GLU A 117 -6.24 -28.56 -2.97
C GLU A 117 -6.30 -27.16 -3.56
N ARG A 118 -6.15 -26.13 -2.71
CA ARG A 118 -6.11 -24.72 -3.11
C ARG A 118 -4.72 -24.21 -3.52
N GLN A 119 -3.70 -25.06 -3.41
CA GLN A 119 -2.30 -24.71 -3.66
C GLN A 119 -1.79 -23.54 -2.79
N TRP A 120 -2.21 -23.47 -1.54
CA TRP A 120 -1.78 -22.46 -0.54
C TRP A 120 -0.83 -23.01 0.53
N CYS A 121 -0.53 -24.31 0.48
CA CYS A 121 0.40 -24.95 1.39
C CYS A 121 1.87 -24.59 1.08
N SER A 122 2.78 -24.94 1.99
CA SER A 122 4.22 -24.66 1.88
C SER A 122 4.90 -25.26 0.64
N HIS A 123 4.24 -26.18 -0.05
CA HIS A 123 4.74 -26.74 -1.32
C HIS A 123 4.58 -25.77 -2.51
N TYR A 124 3.61 -24.85 -2.45
CA TYR A 124 3.26 -23.97 -3.58
C TYR A 124 3.58 -22.50 -3.32
N VAL A 125 3.48 -22.06 -2.06
CA VAL A 125 3.68 -20.65 -1.68
C VAL A 125 4.57 -20.53 -0.44
N GLY A 126 5.43 -19.52 -0.36
CA GLY A 126 6.37 -19.35 0.75
C GLY A 126 6.86 -17.92 0.94
N GLY A 127 7.57 -17.66 2.05
CA GLY A 127 8.14 -16.34 2.36
C GLY A 127 7.15 -15.34 2.99
N PHE A 128 5.95 -15.78 3.35
CA PHE A 128 4.91 -14.95 3.97
C PHE A 128 5.32 -14.46 5.36
N PHE A 129 4.89 -13.24 5.69
CA PHE A 129 5.08 -12.65 7.01
C PHE A 129 3.91 -13.02 7.91
N SER A 130 4.20 -13.60 9.08
CA SER A 130 3.19 -13.84 10.10
C SER A 130 2.72 -12.52 10.71
N ALA A 131 1.41 -12.33 10.82
CA ALA A 131 0.84 -11.19 11.53
C ALA A 131 0.68 -11.44 13.05
N GLY A 132 1.10 -12.62 13.52
CA GLY A 132 0.92 -13.10 14.89
C GLY A 132 0.36 -14.54 14.92
N PRO A 133 0.26 -15.17 16.10
CA PRO A 133 -0.30 -16.52 16.23
C PRO A 133 -1.72 -16.65 15.67
N THR A 134 -2.14 -17.85 15.25
CA THR A 134 -3.48 -18.11 14.71
C THR A 134 -4.61 -17.89 15.71
N GLU A 135 -4.31 -17.97 17.01
CA GLU A 135 -5.25 -17.82 18.12
C GLU A 135 -5.59 -16.36 18.39
N GLN A 136 -4.79 -15.43 17.87
CA GLN A 136 -4.98 -13.99 18.04
C GLN A 136 -5.53 -13.42 16.72
N PRO A 137 -6.85 -13.17 16.62
CA PRO A 137 -7.43 -12.65 15.40
C PRO A 137 -6.88 -11.25 15.11
N ILE A 138 -6.66 -10.97 13.83
CA ILE A 138 -6.25 -9.63 13.37
C ILE A 138 -7.35 -8.96 12.53
N ALA A 139 -8.38 -9.70 12.13
CA ALA A 139 -9.56 -9.14 11.51
C ALA A 139 -10.50 -8.50 12.56
N PRO A 140 -11.13 -7.36 12.25
CA PRO A 140 -10.95 -6.58 11.03
C PRO A 140 -9.59 -5.84 11.02
N ALA A 141 -8.84 -6.01 9.93
CA ALA A 141 -7.57 -5.29 9.73
C ALA A 141 -7.84 -4.01 8.95
N ARG A 142 -7.40 -2.87 9.50
CA ARG A 142 -7.49 -1.55 8.87
C ARG A 142 -6.14 -1.13 8.33
N PHE A 143 -6.13 -0.58 7.12
CA PHE A 143 -4.95 -0.13 6.41
C PHE A 143 -4.97 1.39 6.21
N PRO A 144 -3.83 2.02 5.85
CA PRO A 144 -3.69 3.47 5.87
C PRO A 144 -4.74 4.24 5.06
N THR A 145 -5.14 3.74 3.90
CA THR A 145 -6.17 4.37 3.05
C THR A 145 -7.59 4.24 3.60
N GLY A 146 -7.77 3.67 4.80
CA GLY A 146 -9.07 3.33 5.38
C GLY A 146 -9.63 1.99 4.90
N ALA A 147 -8.94 1.28 4.00
CA ALA A 147 -9.37 -0.05 3.54
C ALA A 147 -9.46 -1.03 4.72
N VAL A 148 -10.57 -1.75 4.80
CA VAL A 148 -10.86 -2.71 5.87
C VAL A 148 -10.98 -4.11 5.29
N VAL A 149 -10.30 -5.07 5.91
CA VAL A 149 -10.39 -6.48 5.57
C VAL A 149 -10.97 -7.23 6.75
N ASN A 150 -12.21 -7.72 6.60
CA ASN A 150 -13.02 -8.27 7.69
C ASN A 150 -12.82 -9.77 7.92
N GLU A 151 -12.30 -10.50 6.93
CA GLU A 151 -12.07 -11.93 7.04
C GLU A 151 -10.64 -12.22 7.48
N GLU A 152 -10.47 -13.08 8.50
CA GLU A 152 -9.19 -13.36 9.14
C GLU A 152 -8.10 -13.80 8.15
N GLN A 153 -8.43 -14.71 7.23
CA GLN A 153 -7.49 -15.22 6.25
C GLN A 153 -7.01 -14.12 5.29
N HIS A 154 -7.95 -13.28 4.86
CA HIS A 154 -7.71 -12.15 3.97
C HIS A 154 -6.94 -11.02 4.66
N ALA A 155 -7.22 -10.77 5.95
CA ALA A 155 -6.51 -9.78 6.75
C ALA A 155 -5.03 -10.14 6.88
N ARG A 156 -4.72 -11.44 7.11
CA ARG A 156 -3.33 -11.92 7.21
C ARG A 156 -2.62 -11.88 5.86
N PHE A 157 -3.32 -12.21 4.78
CA PHE A 157 -2.81 -12.03 3.42
C PHE A 157 -2.42 -10.57 3.15
N ALA A 158 -3.36 -9.65 3.39
CA ALA A 158 -3.16 -8.21 3.17
C ALA A 158 -2.02 -7.65 4.05
N ALA A 159 -1.95 -8.07 5.32
CA ALA A 159 -0.88 -7.70 6.24
C ALA A 159 0.49 -8.18 5.74
N SER A 160 0.57 -9.41 5.23
CA SER A 160 1.78 -9.98 4.65
C SER A 160 2.23 -9.23 3.38
N CYS A 161 1.30 -8.87 2.49
CA CYS A 161 1.59 -8.09 1.28
C CYS A 161 2.06 -6.66 1.63
N PHE A 162 1.42 -6.04 2.62
CA PHE A 162 1.79 -4.72 3.12
C PHE A 162 3.16 -4.73 3.83
N ALA A 163 3.49 -5.79 4.55
CA ALA A 163 4.83 -6.00 5.08
C ALA A 163 5.86 -6.18 3.95
N LEU A 164 5.54 -6.99 2.93
CA LEU A 164 6.41 -7.26 1.80
C LEU A 164 6.78 -5.99 1.02
N ARG A 165 5.80 -5.15 0.68
CA ARG A 165 6.08 -3.89 -0.02
C ARG A 165 6.98 -2.97 0.82
N THR A 166 6.81 -2.94 2.14
CA THR A 166 7.61 -2.11 3.03
C THR A 166 9.05 -2.59 3.10
N VAL A 167 9.30 -3.90 3.25
CA VAL A 167 10.69 -4.41 3.30
C VAL A 167 11.41 -4.22 1.96
N ILE A 168 10.72 -4.39 0.83
CA ILE A 168 11.30 -4.13 -0.49
C ILE A 168 11.64 -2.64 -0.63
N ARG A 169 10.73 -1.75 -0.21
CA ARG A 169 10.98 -0.30 -0.22
C ARG A 169 12.16 0.09 0.67
N ALA A 170 12.43 -0.67 1.72
CA ALA A 170 13.60 -0.52 2.60
C ALA A 170 14.90 -1.12 2.02
N GLY A 171 14.89 -1.65 0.79
CA GLY A 171 16.09 -2.19 0.12
C GLY A 171 16.41 -3.64 0.45
N GLU A 172 15.49 -4.41 1.04
CA GLU A 172 15.70 -5.81 1.44
C GLU A 172 15.30 -6.82 0.34
N ASP A 173 15.20 -6.36 -0.91
CA ASP A 173 14.72 -7.12 -2.08
C ASP A 173 15.66 -8.25 -2.52
N ARG A 174 16.88 -8.29 -2.00
CA ARG A 174 17.88 -9.34 -2.26
C ARG A 174 17.74 -10.57 -1.39
N ARG A 175 16.95 -10.53 -0.30
CA ARG A 175 16.79 -11.67 0.60
C ARG A 175 16.00 -12.79 -0.06
N ASP A 176 16.45 -14.03 0.10
CA ASP A 176 15.79 -15.20 -0.49
C ASP A 176 14.33 -15.33 -0.08
N GLY A 177 14.01 -15.11 1.19
CA GLY A 177 12.62 -15.15 1.68
C GLY A 177 11.73 -14.08 1.05
N VAL A 178 12.25 -12.86 0.88
CA VAL A 178 11.54 -11.74 0.21
C VAL A 178 11.30 -12.06 -1.26
N ARG A 179 12.33 -12.53 -1.97
CA ARG A 179 12.24 -12.94 -3.39
C ARG A 179 11.27 -14.10 -3.58
N ARG A 180 11.30 -15.10 -2.69
CA ARG A 180 10.38 -16.23 -2.67
C ARG A 180 8.93 -15.77 -2.48
N HIS A 181 8.68 -14.82 -1.58
CA HIS A 181 7.34 -14.28 -1.36
C HIS A 181 6.81 -13.55 -2.60
N VAL A 182 7.61 -12.70 -3.25
CA VAL A 182 7.21 -12.05 -4.51
C VAL A 182 6.89 -13.09 -5.59
N ALA A 183 7.78 -14.08 -5.78
CA ALA A 183 7.56 -15.15 -6.74
C ALA A 183 6.27 -15.93 -6.43
N SER A 184 6.03 -16.29 -5.16
CA SER A 184 4.81 -16.95 -4.73
C SER A 184 3.57 -16.13 -5.03
N LEU A 185 3.55 -14.81 -4.78
CA LEU A 185 2.40 -13.96 -5.13
C LEU A 185 2.10 -13.98 -6.64
N LEU A 186 3.13 -14.02 -7.48
CA LEU A 186 2.97 -14.09 -8.93
C LEU A 186 2.42 -15.45 -9.39
N ASP A 187 2.67 -16.51 -8.63
CA ASP A 187 2.29 -17.89 -8.95
C ASP A 187 1.00 -18.36 -8.25
N ILE A 188 0.40 -17.56 -7.36
CA ILE A 188 -0.87 -17.91 -6.72
C ILE A 188 -1.95 -18.11 -7.79
N PRO A 189 -2.60 -19.30 -7.82
CA PRO A 189 -3.67 -19.56 -8.79
C PRO A 189 -4.85 -18.59 -8.62
N GLY A 190 -5.32 -18.07 -9.75
CA GLY A 190 -6.53 -17.26 -9.83
C GLY A 190 -6.41 -15.81 -9.36
N ILE A 191 -5.37 -15.41 -8.61
CA ILE A 191 -5.32 -14.05 -8.01
C ILE A 191 -5.36 -12.93 -9.06
N TRP A 192 -4.76 -13.13 -10.23
CA TRP A 192 -4.71 -12.14 -11.30
C TRP A 192 -5.87 -12.27 -12.31
N SER A 193 -6.53 -13.43 -12.37
CA SER A 193 -7.51 -13.79 -13.40
C SER A 193 -8.96 -13.90 -12.89
N GLU A 194 -9.17 -14.25 -11.63
CA GLU A 194 -10.46 -14.65 -11.06
C GLU A 194 -10.86 -13.70 -9.93
N TRP A 195 -11.50 -12.59 -10.30
CA TRP A 195 -11.99 -11.59 -9.34
C TRP A 195 -13.42 -11.92 -8.91
N ALA A 196 -13.58 -13.07 -8.27
CA ALA A 196 -14.82 -13.52 -7.64
C ALA A 196 -14.50 -14.71 -6.72
N GLY A 197 -15.23 -14.86 -5.61
CA GLY A 197 -14.94 -15.90 -4.63
C GLY A 197 -13.77 -15.53 -3.72
N THR A 198 -12.70 -16.32 -3.73
CA THR A 198 -11.55 -16.14 -2.82
C THR A 198 -10.88 -14.77 -2.95
N TRP A 199 -10.62 -14.32 -4.17
CA TRP A 199 -9.81 -13.13 -4.42
C TRP A 199 -10.72 -11.92 -4.62
N SER A 200 -11.05 -11.24 -3.52
CA SER A 200 -11.71 -9.94 -3.63
C SER A 200 -10.77 -8.93 -4.31
N PRO A 201 -11.31 -7.96 -5.07
CA PRO A 201 -10.50 -6.96 -5.76
C PRO A 201 -9.51 -6.23 -4.85
N ASN A 202 -9.88 -5.92 -3.60
CA ASN A 202 -8.97 -5.31 -2.62
C ASN A 202 -7.76 -6.19 -2.32
N LEU A 203 -7.92 -7.51 -2.21
CA LEU A 203 -6.78 -8.42 -1.98
C LEU A 203 -5.85 -8.47 -3.18
N VAL A 204 -6.41 -8.42 -4.39
CA VAL A 204 -5.61 -8.33 -5.61
C VAL A 204 -4.79 -7.04 -5.62
N PHE A 205 -5.35 -5.92 -5.16
CA PHE A 205 -4.60 -4.68 -5.02
C PHE A 205 -3.52 -4.77 -3.93
N PHE A 206 -3.76 -5.38 -2.77
CA PHE A 206 -2.70 -5.64 -1.79
C PHE A 206 -1.52 -6.42 -2.40
N ALA A 207 -1.80 -7.49 -3.15
CA ALA A 207 -0.78 -8.25 -3.86
C ALA A 207 -0.08 -7.40 -4.92
N LEU A 208 -0.84 -6.63 -5.70
CA LEU A 208 -0.32 -5.72 -6.72
C LEU A 208 0.68 -4.73 -6.13
N GLY A 209 0.35 -4.08 -5.01
CA GLY A 209 1.24 -3.12 -4.36
C GLY A 209 2.57 -3.73 -3.89
N ALA A 210 2.57 -5.03 -3.56
CA ALA A 210 3.79 -5.74 -3.20
C ALA A 210 4.63 -6.12 -4.43
N VAL A 211 4.01 -6.66 -5.48
CA VAL A 211 4.73 -7.05 -6.71
C VAL A 211 5.11 -5.85 -7.58
N ALA A 212 4.47 -4.69 -7.41
CA ALA A 212 4.83 -3.43 -8.08
C ALA A 212 6.29 -3.03 -7.82
N LEU A 213 6.83 -3.43 -6.66
CA LEU A 213 8.21 -3.18 -6.25
C LEU A 213 9.15 -4.36 -6.53
N ALA A 214 8.73 -5.34 -7.35
CA ALA A 214 9.44 -6.60 -7.53
C ALA A 214 10.96 -6.44 -7.83
N PRO A 215 11.81 -7.37 -7.32
CA PRO A 215 13.21 -7.50 -7.70
C PRO A 215 13.37 -7.56 -9.22
N LEU A 216 14.53 -7.11 -9.72
CA LEU A 216 14.78 -6.90 -11.15
C LEU A 216 14.40 -8.09 -12.04
N ASP A 217 14.74 -9.30 -11.61
CA ASP A 217 14.49 -10.55 -12.33
C ASP A 217 13.03 -11.01 -12.34
N LEU A 218 12.17 -10.43 -11.50
CA LEU A 218 10.73 -10.72 -11.44
C LEU A 218 9.86 -9.61 -12.04
N ARG A 219 10.46 -8.49 -12.48
CA ARG A 219 9.71 -7.31 -12.95
C ARG A 219 8.86 -7.58 -14.18
N GLU A 220 9.33 -8.40 -15.12
CA GLU A 220 8.55 -8.73 -16.32
C GLU A 220 7.26 -9.48 -15.94
N ARG A 221 7.37 -10.49 -15.08
CA ARG A 221 6.21 -11.23 -14.56
C ARG A 221 5.28 -10.32 -13.76
N ALA A 222 5.83 -9.43 -12.94
CA ALA A 222 5.02 -8.44 -12.21
C ALA A 222 4.29 -7.46 -13.15
N ALA A 223 4.91 -7.06 -14.26
CA ALA A 223 4.27 -6.22 -15.27
C ALA A 223 3.12 -6.95 -15.98
N GLN A 224 3.29 -8.24 -16.30
CA GLN A 224 2.23 -9.08 -16.86
C GLN A 224 1.05 -9.23 -15.88
N ALA A 225 1.32 -9.51 -14.59
CA ALA A 225 0.30 -9.54 -13.55
C ALA A 225 -0.44 -8.19 -13.43
N SER A 226 0.30 -7.07 -13.44
CA SER A 226 -0.26 -5.72 -13.41
C SER A 226 -1.18 -5.47 -14.61
N ALA A 227 -0.77 -5.86 -15.82
CA ALA A 227 -1.58 -5.70 -17.03
C ALA A 227 -2.95 -6.39 -16.91
N GLN A 228 -3.02 -7.55 -16.26
CA GLN A 228 -4.28 -8.24 -16.00
C GLN A 228 -5.20 -7.44 -15.06
N VAL A 229 -4.65 -6.83 -14.00
CA VAL A 229 -5.43 -5.93 -13.13
C VAL A 229 -5.94 -4.72 -13.90
N LEU A 230 -5.07 -4.10 -14.71
CA LEU A 230 -5.40 -2.90 -15.49
C LEU A 230 -6.49 -3.15 -16.52
N ALA A 231 -6.51 -4.32 -17.16
CA ALA A 231 -7.51 -4.69 -18.15
C ALA A 231 -8.94 -4.77 -17.59
N ARG A 232 -9.10 -4.81 -16.26
CA ARG A 232 -10.42 -4.85 -15.59
C ARG A 232 -10.98 -3.48 -15.24
N GLN A 233 -10.23 -2.41 -15.48
CA GLN A 233 -10.71 -1.06 -15.21
C GLN A 233 -11.92 -0.75 -16.10
N GLN A 234 -12.97 -0.22 -15.49
CA GLN A 234 -14.18 0.20 -16.19
C GLN A 234 -13.99 1.56 -16.87
N ALA A 235 -14.92 1.91 -17.75
CA ALA A 235 -14.89 3.17 -18.50
C ALA A 235 -14.94 4.42 -17.59
N ASP A 236 -15.54 4.30 -16.41
CA ASP A 236 -15.59 5.37 -15.40
C ASP A 236 -14.31 5.48 -14.56
N GLY A 237 -13.31 4.62 -14.82
CA GLY A 237 -12.04 4.56 -14.13
C GLY A 237 -12.04 3.68 -12.88
N SER A 238 -13.16 3.05 -12.52
CA SER A 238 -13.27 2.20 -11.33
C SER A 238 -12.82 0.75 -11.57
N TRP A 239 -12.63 0.03 -10.47
CA TRP A 239 -12.53 -1.43 -10.44
C TRP A 239 -13.68 -1.94 -9.56
N PRO A 240 -14.67 -2.67 -10.12
CA PRO A 240 -15.84 -3.11 -9.36
C PRO A 240 -15.43 -3.92 -8.13
N GLY A 241 -15.95 -3.54 -6.96
CA GLY A 241 -15.66 -4.19 -5.68
C GLY A 241 -14.31 -3.82 -5.03
N ALA A 242 -13.50 -2.95 -5.65
CA ALA A 242 -12.30 -2.39 -5.04
C ALA A 242 -12.58 -1.04 -4.37
N ASP A 243 -11.90 -0.76 -3.26
CA ASP A 243 -11.78 0.59 -2.72
C ASP A 243 -10.90 1.41 -3.68
N LEU A 244 -11.44 2.52 -4.19
CA LEU A 244 -10.77 3.33 -5.20
C LEU A 244 -9.43 3.91 -4.70
N PHE A 245 -9.39 4.36 -3.46
CA PHE A 245 -8.19 5.00 -2.91
C PHE A 245 -7.10 3.97 -2.66
N HIS A 246 -7.47 2.77 -2.20
CA HIS A 246 -6.55 1.65 -2.11
C HIS A 246 -6.01 1.26 -3.50
N ALA A 247 -6.88 1.11 -4.49
CA ALA A 247 -6.47 0.80 -5.86
C ALA A 247 -5.50 1.84 -6.43
N LEU A 248 -5.80 3.13 -6.26
CA LEU A 248 -4.93 4.24 -6.65
C LEU A 248 -3.57 4.19 -5.92
N ASP A 249 -3.56 4.02 -4.59
CA ASP A 249 -2.31 3.92 -3.80
C ASP A 249 -1.41 2.79 -4.32
N MET A 250 -1.99 1.63 -4.68
CA MET A 250 -1.21 0.52 -5.21
C MET A 250 -0.70 0.79 -6.63
N LEU A 251 -1.54 1.37 -7.49
CA LEU A 251 -1.17 1.68 -8.87
C LEU A 251 -0.12 2.78 -8.99
N LEU A 252 -0.07 3.71 -8.04
CA LEU A 252 0.98 4.72 -7.94
C LEU A 252 2.37 4.12 -7.71
N LEU A 253 2.46 2.87 -7.23
CA LEU A 253 3.72 2.13 -7.08
C LEU A 253 4.15 1.42 -8.36
N VAL A 254 3.25 1.18 -9.32
CA VAL A 254 3.52 0.39 -10.52
C VAL A 254 4.26 1.25 -11.56
N PRO A 255 5.52 0.94 -11.92
CA PRO A 255 6.35 1.82 -12.72
C PRO A 255 6.12 1.66 -14.24
N THR A 256 4.86 1.56 -14.69
CA THR A 256 4.51 1.37 -16.10
C THR A 256 3.68 2.54 -16.67
N ALA A 257 3.69 2.70 -17.99
CA ALA A 257 2.91 3.77 -18.64
C ALA A 257 1.41 3.48 -18.56
N GLU A 258 1.04 2.21 -18.65
CA GLU A 258 -0.33 1.69 -18.59
C GLU A 258 -0.94 1.93 -17.21
N ALA A 259 -0.16 1.74 -16.13
CA ALA A 259 -0.62 2.04 -14.77
C ALA A 259 -0.85 3.56 -14.58
N ARG A 260 0.06 4.40 -15.10
CA ARG A 260 -0.13 5.87 -15.11
C ARG A 260 -1.38 6.29 -15.87
N GLU A 261 -1.66 5.64 -17.01
CA GLU A 261 -2.89 5.87 -17.77
C GLU A 261 -4.13 5.47 -16.97
N ALA A 262 -4.10 4.31 -16.32
CA ALA A 262 -5.21 3.85 -15.49
C ALA A 262 -5.46 4.79 -14.30
N VAL A 263 -4.42 5.27 -13.64
CA VAL A 263 -4.51 6.30 -12.59
C VAL A 263 -5.14 7.58 -13.14
N ARG A 264 -4.75 8.02 -14.35
CA ARG A 264 -5.34 9.21 -14.98
C ARG A 264 -6.83 9.05 -15.28
N ARG A 265 -7.26 7.85 -15.69
CA ARG A 265 -8.69 7.53 -15.91
C ARG A 265 -9.48 7.46 -14.61
N ALA A 266 -8.86 6.99 -13.52
CA ALA A 266 -9.48 6.89 -12.19
C ALA A 266 -9.53 8.25 -11.44
N ALA A 267 -8.61 9.17 -11.73
CA ALA A 267 -8.49 10.45 -11.03
C ALA A 267 -9.78 11.29 -10.96
N PRO A 268 -10.60 11.41 -12.02
CA PRO A 268 -11.88 12.13 -11.95
C PRO A 268 -12.85 11.55 -10.93
N LEU A 269 -12.89 10.23 -10.76
CA LEU A 269 -13.74 9.60 -9.74
C LEU A 269 -13.24 9.95 -8.33
N GLY A 270 -11.93 9.89 -8.10
CA GLY A 270 -11.33 10.32 -6.83
C GLY A 270 -11.58 11.80 -6.53
N CYS A 271 -11.56 12.66 -7.55
CA CYS A 271 -11.90 14.07 -7.42
C CYS A 271 -13.33 14.29 -6.92
N ARG A 272 -14.31 13.58 -7.51
CA ARG A 272 -15.71 13.67 -7.08
C ARG A 272 -15.88 13.27 -5.60
N LEU A 273 -15.30 12.14 -5.20
CA LEU A 273 -15.37 11.66 -3.82
C LEU A 273 -14.74 12.63 -2.81
N ILE A 274 -13.69 13.36 -3.19
CA ILE A 274 -13.10 14.41 -2.35
C ILE A 274 -14.01 15.64 -2.26
N GLN A 275 -14.74 15.98 -3.34
CA GLN A 275 -15.66 17.11 -3.36
C GLN A 275 -16.89 16.87 -2.48
N ASP A 276 -17.39 15.65 -2.42
CA ASP A 276 -18.51 15.23 -1.57
C ASP A 276 -18.21 15.46 -0.08
N GLY A 277 -16.93 15.52 0.29
CA GLY A 277 -16.44 16.11 1.54
C GLY A 277 -16.31 15.16 2.72
N GLU A 278 -17.13 14.11 2.78
CA GLU A 278 -17.08 13.09 3.84
C GLU A 278 -15.74 12.32 3.84
N THR A 279 -15.20 12.06 2.64
CA THR A 279 -13.94 11.33 2.44
C THR A 279 -12.78 11.85 3.30
N LEU A 280 -12.67 13.17 3.49
CA LEU A 280 -11.54 13.79 4.22
C LEU A 280 -11.72 13.73 5.75
N THR A 281 -12.95 13.52 6.23
CA THR A 281 -13.29 13.44 7.65
C THR A 281 -13.35 12.01 8.19
N GLU A 282 -13.35 11.02 7.30
CA GLU A 282 -13.31 9.59 7.66
C GLU A 282 -11.92 9.12 8.10
N ASP A 283 -11.89 7.96 8.77
CA ASP A 283 -10.65 7.24 9.06
C ASP A 283 -9.87 6.98 7.76
N GLY A 284 -8.60 7.40 7.71
CA GLY A 284 -7.77 7.32 6.50
C GLY A 284 -7.98 8.47 5.52
N GLY A 285 -8.83 9.46 5.83
CA GLY A 285 -9.13 10.59 4.95
C GLY A 285 -7.90 11.40 4.52
N ALA A 286 -6.89 11.53 5.40
CA ALA A 286 -5.62 12.16 5.04
C ALA A 286 -4.82 11.37 4.01
N GLU A 287 -4.84 10.04 4.09
CA GLU A 287 -4.19 9.17 3.10
C GLU A 287 -4.93 9.20 1.76
N ARG A 288 -6.27 9.13 1.81
CA ARG A 288 -7.13 9.23 0.62
C ARG A 288 -6.91 10.55 -0.12
N GLY A 289 -6.86 11.67 0.62
CA GLY A 289 -6.56 12.98 0.06
C GLY A 289 -5.16 13.05 -0.57
N LEU A 290 -4.15 12.47 0.08
CA LEU A 290 -2.78 12.42 -0.45
C LEU A 290 -2.70 11.58 -1.74
N VAL A 291 -3.36 10.43 -1.78
CA VAL A 291 -3.43 9.55 -2.96
C VAL A 291 -4.07 10.26 -4.14
N VAL A 292 -5.19 10.98 -3.93
CA VAL A 292 -5.81 11.78 -5.00
C VAL A 292 -4.87 12.88 -5.48
N LEU A 293 -4.15 13.55 -4.58
CA LEU A 293 -3.20 14.58 -4.95
C LEU A 293 -2.04 14.02 -5.79
N GLN A 294 -1.51 12.84 -5.43
CA GLN A 294 -0.49 12.14 -6.22
C GLN A 294 -1.02 11.73 -7.60
N ALA A 295 -2.24 11.20 -7.67
CA ALA A 295 -2.90 10.89 -8.94
C ALA A 295 -3.04 12.12 -9.82
N LEU A 296 -3.45 13.26 -9.26
CA LEU A 296 -3.56 14.54 -9.97
C LEU A 296 -2.21 15.05 -10.47
N ALA A 297 -1.13 14.90 -9.70
CA ALA A 297 0.22 15.28 -10.12
C ALA A 297 0.66 14.53 -11.39
N LEU A 298 0.30 13.24 -11.52
CA LEU A 298 0.57 12.45 -12.73
C LEU A 298 -0.27 12.89 -13.95
N THR A 299 -1.43 13.51 -13.71
CA THR A 299 -2.28 14.03 -14.80
C THR A 299 -1.85 15.42 -15.30
N GLY A 300 -0.99 16.10 -14.53
CA GLY A 300 -0.64 17.51 -14.72
C GLY A 300 0.74 17.78 -15.33
N ALA A 301 1.49 16.75 -15.77
CA ALA A 301 2.78 16.92 -16.46
C ALA A 301 2.63 17.36 -17.94
N ALA A 302 1.74 18.32 -18.18
CA ALA A 302 1.65 19.13 -19.38
C ALA A 302 1.42 20.59 -18.94
N SER A 303 2.42 21.14 -18.26
CA SER A 303 2.62 22.58 -18.12
C SER A 303 3.59 23.03 -19.20
#